data_AF-A0A3E0PB92-F1
#
_entry.id   AF-A0A3E0PB92-F1
#
_cell.length_a   1.000
_cell.length_b   1.000
_cell.length_c   1.000
_cell.angle_alpha   90.00
_cell.angle_beta   90.00
_cell.angle_gamma   90.00
#
_symmetry.space_group_name_H-M   'P 1'
#
loop_
_entity.id
_entity.type
_entity.pdbx_description
1 polymer ?
#
loop_
_entity_poly.entity_id
_entity_poly.type
_entity_poly.pdbx_seq_one_letter_code
_entity_poly.pdbx_strand_id
1 'polypeptide(L)'
;MQRDLLLIRVVFIILLAAIAAVINPLSNVGFLADAGLDPVGLRVASAVFGALIGGLIVFFETRAREASLKTLIGGSVGLAIGVIGAFLVGMLISSQETATVPGEVKTFLTISLAFLLGYIGLMVGAAKGEFIELSALGGVFGEAEEYRDYKILDTSVIIDGRIADVAETGFLTGTIVIPQFILAELQQVADSPDSSKRQRGRRGLDMLQKLRNNNALDIQIVENDYPKVKEVDLKLIELGQELGGVVVTNDFNLNKVSELRGVSVLNINELANALKPVVLPGEAMRVFILKEGKEYNQGVAYLDDGTMVVVDNARKLIGKTADIAVTSVLQTTAGKMIFGRLWDENQELPDADNIHDTRSENMRKQAGNVRTETVAEKS
;
A
#
# COMPACT_ATOMS: atom_id res chain seq x y z
N MET A 1 26.47 11.46 15.19
CA MET A 1 25.22 11.19 15.93
C MET A 1 25.45 10.49 17.28
N GLN A 2 25.95 9.25 17.35
CA GLN A 2 26.13 8.55 18.66
C GLN A 2 27.10 9.27 19.62
N ARG A 3 28.20 9.86 19.09
CA ARG A 3 29.15 10.64 19.89
C ARG A 3 28.55 11.95 20.43
N ASP A 4 27.67 12.58 19.65
CA ASP A 4 27.01 13.84 20.02
C ASP A 4 25.98 13.61 21.14
N LEU A 5 25.24 12.50 21.09
CA LEU A 5 24.29 12.09 22.13
C LEU A 5 24.98 11.76 23.46
N LEU A 6 26.15 11.09 23.41
CA LEU A 6 26.92 10.79 24.62
C LEU A 6 27.39 12.08 25.31
N LEU A 7 27.87 13.05 24.52
CA LEU A 7 28.31 14.35 25.04
C LEU A 7 27.14 15.09 25.74
N ILE A 8 25.95 15.09 25.12
CA ILE A 8 24.75 15.70 25.72
C ILE A 8 24.38 15.02 27.06
N ARG A 9 24.42 13.68 27.13
CA ARG A 9 24.12 12.93 28.36
C ARG A 9 25.09 13.23 29.49
N VAL A 10 26.39 13.30 29.19
CA VAL A 10 27.42 13.62 30.17
C VAL A 10 27.26 15.05 30.68
N VAL A 11 27.02 16.01 29.79
CA VAL A 11 26.75 17.42 30.17
C VAL A 11 25.51 17.52 31.04
N PHE A 12 24.43 16.79 30.72
CA PHE A 12 23.20 16.76 31.51
C PHE A 12 23.44 16.24 32.94
N ILE A 13 24.16 15.13 33.09
CA ILE A 13 24.47 14.55 34.42
C ILE A 13 25.31 15.53 35.25
N ILE A 14 26.34 16.15 34.63
CA ILE A 14 27.19 17.15 35.32
C ILE A 14 26.37 18.36 35.76
N LEU A 15 25.46 18.84 34.91
CA LEU A 15 24.61 19.98 35.22
C LEU A 15 23.64 19.67 36.36
N LEU A 16 23.03 18.47 36.37
CA LEU A 16 22.13 18.04 37.44
C LEU A 16 22.87 17.82 38.77
N ALA A 17 24.09 17.28 38.73
CA ALA A 17 24.98 17.17 39.88
C ALA A 17 25.38 18.55 40.44
N ALA A 18 25.71 19.52 39.57
CA ALA A 18 26.05 20.88 39.99
C ALA A 18 24.85 21.61 40.62
N ILE A 19 23.66 21.47 40.03
CA ILE A 19 22.42 22.02 40.61
C ILE A 19 22.15 21.40 41.98
N ALA A 20 22.27 20.08 42.11
CA ALA A 20 22.07 19.40 43.39
C ALA A 20 23.10 19.85 44.44
N ALA A 21 24.35 20.08 44.06
CA ALA A 21 25.39 20.61 44.95
C ALA A 21 25.07 22.03 45.47
N VAL A 22 24.46 22.87 44.63
CA VAL A 22 24.09 24.26 44.99
C VAL A 22 22.83 24.30 45.85
N ILE A 23 21.78 23.56 45.47
CA ILE A 23 20.51 23.52 46.20
C ILE A 23 20.67 22.77 47.54
N ASN A 24 21.58 21.81 47.59
CA ASN A 24 21.88 20.98 48.77
C ASN A 24 20.62 20.35 49.41
N PRO A 25 19.81 19.58 48.64
CA PRO A 25 18.56 18.99 49.12
C PRO A 25 18.75 18.07 50.33
N LEU A 26 19.94 17.49 50.51
CA LEU A 26 20.25 16.59 51.62
C LEU A 26 20.49 17.31 52.96
N SER A 27 20.63 18.65 52.95
CA SER A 27 20.89 19.42 54.18
C SER A 27 19.74 19.46 55.18
N ASN A 28 18.51 19.26 54.73
CA ASN A 28 17.31 19.26 55.59
C ASN A 28 16.81 17.85 55.93
N VAL A 29 17.56 16.81 55.55
CA VAL A 29 17.17 15.42 55.78
C VAL A 29 17.75 15.00 57.13
N GLY A 30 16.90 14.89 58.16
CA GLY A 30 17.32 14.76 59.56
C GLY A 30 18.38 13.67 59.83
N PHE A 31 18.30 12.53 59.15
CA PHE A 31 19.29 11.45 59.26
C PHE A 31 20.71 11.83 58.79
N LEU A 32 20.83 12.69 57.78
CA LEU A 32 22.13 13.13 57.23
C LEU A 32 22.63 14.42 57.89
N ALA A 33 21.72 15.25 58.40
CA ALA A 33 22.05 16.41 59.22
C ALA A 33 22.66 16.00 60.57
N ASP A 34 22.15 14.92 61.18
CA ASP A 34 22.68 14.35 62.44
C ASP A 34 23.97 13.54 62.24
N ALA A 35 24.37 13.25 61.00
CA ALA A 35 25.59 12.49 60.69
C ALA A 35 26.89 13.29 60.87
N GLY A 36 26.81 14.58 61.25
CA GLY A 36 27.98 15.41 61.57
C GLY A 36 28.87 15.76 60.38
N LEU A 37 28.36 15.63 59.15
CA LEU A 37 29.09 15.99 57.94
C LEU A 37 29.33 17.51 57.89
N ASP A 38 30.52 17.88 57.41
CA ASP A 38 30.86 19.28 57.16
C ASP A 38 29.99 19.86 56.02
N PRO A 39 29.76 21.19 55.99
CA PRO A 39 28.93 21.82 54.95
C PRO A 39 29.41 21.54 53.52
N VAL A 40 30.70 21.23 53.34
CA VAL A 40 31.27 20.81 52.05
C VAL A 40 30.94 19.35 51.76
N GLY A 41 31.09 18.44 52.73
CA GLY A 41 30.68 17.03 52.60
C GLY A 41 29.19 16.85 52.24
N LEU A 42 28.29 17.66 52.82
CA LEU A 42 26.86 17.65 52.46
C LEU A 42 26.60 18.10 51.01
N ARG A 43 27.35 19.09 50.51
CA ARG A 43 27.26 19.53 49.11
C ARG A 43 27.77 18.47 48.15
N VAL A 44 28.86 17.77 48.51
CA VAL A 44 29.40 16.66 47.73
C VAL A 44 28.40 15.49 47.71
N ALA A 45 27.81 15.14 48.85
CA ALA A 45 26.78 14.10 48.92
C ALA A 45 25.56 14.46 48.05
N SER A 46 25.14 15.73 48.08
CA SER A 46 24.06 16.22 47.22
C SER A 46 24.44 16.18 45.73
N ALA A 47 25.69 16.49 45.38
CA ALA A 47 26.19 16.39 44.01
C ALA A 47 26.17 14.93 43.51
N VAL A 48 26.61 13.98 44.34
CA VAL A 48 26.58 12.54 44.03
C VAL A 48 25.13 12.07 43.86
N PHE A 49 24.23 12.50 44.74
CA PHE A 49 22.80 12.19 44.61
C PHE A 49 22.20 12.72 43.31
N GLY A 50 22.54 13.96 42.92
CA GLY A 50 22.17 14.52 41.63
C GLY A 50 22.75 13.74 40.45
N ALA A 51 24.02 13.33 40.53
CA ALA A 51 24.64 12.50 39.50
C ALA A 51 23.97 11.12 39.36
N LEU A 52 23.57 10.48 40.47
CA LEU A 52 22.84 9.22 40.48
C LEU A 52 21.46 9.33 39.83
N ILE A 53 20.70 10.38 40.17
CA ILE A 53 19.41 10.67 39.52
C ILE A 53 19.61 10.94 38.03
N GLY A 54 20.60 11.75 37.67
CA GLY A 54 20.93 12.03 36.27
C GLY A 54 21.28 10.76 35.49
N GLY A 55 22.09 9.88 36.08
CA GLY A 55 22.44 8.58 35.51
C GLY A 55 21.22 7.67 35.32
N LEU A 56 20.32 7.65 36.31
CA LEU A 56 19.06 6.90 36.23
C LEU A 56 18.16 7.44 35.11
N ILE A 57 18.02 8.76 34.97
CA ILE A 57 17.26 9.39 33.88
C ILE A 57 17.85 9.01 32.53
N VAL A 58 19.17 9.08 32.36
CA VAL A 58 19.85 8.70 31.12
C VAL A 58 19.67 7.21 30.83
N PHE A 59 19.74 6.35 31.85
CA PHE A 59 19.47 4.91 31.70
C PHE A 59 18.05 4.65 31.19
N PHE A 60 17.05 5.31 31.79
CA PHE A 60 15.66 5.23 31.31
C PHE A 60 15.48 5.80 29.90
N GLU A 61 16.13 6.92 29.56
CA GLU A 61 16.12 7.48 28.21
C GLU A 61 16.71 6.50 27.18
N THR A 62 17.85 5.89 27.49
CA THR A 62 18.45 4.87 26.61
C THR A 62 17.52 3.70 26.38
N ARG A 63 16.89 3.20 27.45
CA ARG A 63 15.97 2.07 27.36
C ARG A 63 14.68 2.42 26.63
N ALA A 64 14.17 3.64 26.82
CA ALA A 64 13.01 4.15 26.12
C ALA A 64 13.27 4.36 24.62
N ARG A 65 14.48 4.77 24.24
CA ARG A 65 14.89 4.91 22.83
C ARG A 65 14.99 3.57 22.10
N GLU A 66 15.34 2.51 22.80
CA GLU A 66 15.35 1.14 22.26
C GLU A 66 13.95 0.51 22.19
N ALA A 67 12.98 1.06 22.91
CA ALA A 67 11.62 0.55 22.91
C ALA A 67 10.87 1.01 21.65
N SER A 68 10.07 0.11 21.07
CA SER A 68 9.21 0.49 19.94
C SER A 68 8.14 1.50 20.38
N LEU A 69 7.72 2.38 19.47
CA LEU A 69 6.63 3.33 19.75
C LEU A 69 5.34 2.62 20.21
N LYS A 70 5.05 1.45 19.62
CA LYS A 70 3.90 0.60 19.98
C LYS A 70 4.00 0.10 21.41
N THR A 71 5.18 -0.36 21.83
CA THR A 71 5.47 -0.79 23.21
C THR A 71 5.32 0.37 24.19
N LEU A 72 5.79 1.58 23.84
CA LEU A 72 5.66 2.77 24.69
C LEU A 72 4.20 3.21 24.87
N ILE A 73 3.43 3.25 23.78
CA ILE A 73 2.00 3.60 23.82
C ILE A 73 1.22 2.57 24.64
N GLY A 74 1.40 1.28 24.33
CA GLY A 74 0.74 0.19 25.03
C GLY A 74 1.08 0.17 26.53
N GLY A 75 2.36 0.34 26.87
CA GLY A 75 2.82 0.44 28.26
C GLY A 75 2.23 1.64 29.00
N SER A 76 2.13 2.80 28.34
CA SER A 76 1.56 4.02 28.92
C SER A 76 0.06 3.88 29.19
N VAL A 77 -0.69 3.34 28.23
CA VAL A 77 -2.13 3.07 28.38
C VAL A 77 -2.37 2.02 29.46
N GLY A 78 -1.58 0.95 29.46
CA GLY A 78 -1.66 -0.10 30.48
C GLY A 78 -1.36 0.41 31.89
N LEU A 79 -0.33 1.25 32.05
CA LEU A 79 -0.04 1.91 33.32
C LEU A 79 -1.19 2.80 33.77
N ALA A 80 -1.77 3.61 32.87
CA ALA A 80 -2.89 4.49 33.18
C ALA A 80 -4.11 3.68 33.68
N ILE A 81 -4.47 2.60 32.97
CA ILE A 81 -5.55 1.70 33.38
C ILE A 81 -5.23 1.05 34.73
N GLY A 82 -3.99 0.59 34.95
CA GLY A 82 -3.55 -0.01 36.20
C GLY A 82 -3.66 0.96 37.39
N VAL A 83 -3.24 2.21 37.21
CA VAL A 83 -3.34 3.27 38.23
C VAL A 83 -4.79 3.65 38.51
N ILE A 84 -5.63 3.76 37.48
CA ILE A 84 -7.07 4.01 37.64
C ILE A 84 -7.73 2.85 38.41
N GLY A 85 -7.41 1.61 38.05
CA GLY A 85 -7.89 0.42 38.77
C GLY A 85 -7.44 0.41 40.23
N ALA A 86 -6.17 0.74 40.50
CA ALA A 86 -5.66 0.86 41.86
C ALA A 86 -6.36 1.96 42.66
N PHE A 87 -6.65 3.10 42.04
CA PHE A 87 -7.38 4.20 42.68
C PHE A 87 -8.80 3.78 43.07
N LEU A 88 -9.52 3.09 42.17
CA LEU A 88 -10.88 2.60 42.45
C LEU A 88 -10.89 1.58 43.60
N VAL A 89 -9.98 0.60 43.59
CA VAL A 89 -9.89 -0.39 44.68
C VAL A 89 -9.38 0.25 45.97
N GLY A 90 -8.44 1.19 45.89
CA GLY A 90 -7.97 1.98 47.03
C GLY A 90 -9.09 2.77 47.70
N MET A 91 -10.03 3.33 46.93
CA MET A 91 -11.22 3.98 47.46
C MET A 91 -12.10 3.01 48.26
N LEU A 92 -12.25 1.76 47.80
CA LEU A 92 -12.97 0.70 48.52
C LEU A 92 -12.26 0.29 49.83
N ILE A 93 -10.93 0.22 49.83
CA ILE A 93 -10.14 -0.09 51.04
C ILE A 93 -10.25 1.03 52.07
N SER A 94 -10.24 2.28 51.60
CA SER A 94 -10.37 3.48 52.43
C SER A 94 -11.76 3.61 53.06
N SER A 95 -12.82 3.17 52.37
CA SER A 95 -14.19 3.25 52.87
C SER A 95 -14.57 2.20 53.91
N GLN A 96 -13.75 1.17 54.14
CA GLN A 96 -14.00 0.19 55.21
C GLN A 96 -13.78 0.84 56.58
N GLU A 97 -14.75 0.74 57.49
CA GLU A 97 -14.62 1.30 58.83
C GLU A 97 -13.44 0.67 59.60
N THR A 98 -12.74 1.52 60.36
CA THR A 98 -11.40 1.30 60.94
C THR A 98 -11.34 0.30 62.09
N ALA A 99 -12.45 -0.36 62.43
CA ALA A 99 -12.57 -1.13 63.67
C ALA A 99 -11.70 -2.40 63.72
N THR A 100 -11.20 -2.90 62.58
CA THR A 100 -10.48 -4.19 62.50
C THR A 100 -9.07 -4.12 61.91
N VAL A 101 -8.67 -3.02 61.26
CA VAL A 101 -7.36 -2.91 60.57
C VAL A 101 -6.69 -1.56 60.88
N PRO A 102 -5.43 -1.56 61.39
CA PRO A 102 -4.65 -0.34 61.63
C PRO A 102 -4.49 0.53 60.38
N GLY A 103 -4.42 1.85 60.58
CA GLY A 103 -4.28 2.83 59.49
C GLY A 103 -2.99 2.67 58.68
N GLU A 104 -1.89 2.25 59.31
CA GLU A 104 -0.63 2.01 58.58
C GLU A 104 -0.76 0.82 57.62
N VAL A 105 -1.48 -0.23 58.03
CA VAL A 105 -1.71 -1.43 57.21
C VAL A 105 -2.57 -1.09 56.00
N LYS A 106 -3.59 -0.23 56.15
CA LYS A 106 -4.40 0.26 55.03
C LYS A 106 -3.57 1.08 54.04
N THR A 107 -2.73 1.99 54.55
CA THR A 107 -1.84 2.81 53.72
C THR A 107 -0.86 1.93 52.96
N PHE A 108 -0.22 0.98 53.64
CA PHE A 108 0.69 0.01 53.04
C PHE A 108 -0.01 -0.81 51.94
N LEU A 109 -1.18 -1.39 52.23
CA LEU A 109 -1.95 -2.17 51.25
C LEU A 109 -2.35 -1.33 50.03
N THR A 110 -2.74 -0.07 50.22
CA THR A 110 -3.13 0.82 49.13
C THR A 110 -1.94 1.14 48.23
N ILE A 111 -0.78 1.46 48.81
CA ILE A 111 0.45 1.72 48.07
C ILE A 111 0.92 0.45 47.35
N SER A 112 0.96 -0.69 48.05
CA SER A 112 1.34 -1.98 47.46
C SER A 112 0.43 -2.35 46.28
N LEU A 113 -0.87 -2.10 46.40
CA LEU A 113 -1.82 -2.34 45.33
C LEU A 113 -1.59 -1.41 44.13
N ALA A 114 -1.28 -0.13 44.37
CA ALA A 114 -0.94 0.81 43.30
C ALA A 114 0.31 0.41 42.53
N PHE A 115 1.37 -0.01 43.24
CA PHE A 115 2.57 -0.55 42.61
C PHE A 115 2.28 -1.84 41.85
N LEU A 116 1.50 -2.76 42.43
CA LEU A 116 1.15 -4.03 41.80
C LEU A 116 0.39 -3.82 40.48
N LEU A 117 -0.71 -3.06 40.52
CA LEU A 117 -1.56 -2.85 39.34
C LEU A 117 -0.91 -1.93 38.31
N GLY A 118 -0.18 -0.90 38.75
CA GLY A 118 0.60 -0.05 37.85
C GLY A 118 1.68 -0.83 37.11
N TYR A 119 2.42 -1.71 37.82
CA TYR A 119 3.44 -2.56 37.23
C TYR A 119 2.87 -3.62 36.28
N ILE A 120 1.81 -4.33 36.69
CA ILE A 120 1.14 -5.31 35.83
C ILE A 120 0.57 -4.62 34.59
N GLY A 121 -0.09 -3.48 34.77
CA GLY A 121 -0.64 -2.68 33.67
C GLY A 121 0.44 -2.26 32.68
N LEU A 122 1.58 -1.73 33.16
CA LEU A 122 2.72 -1.38 32.32
C LEU A 122 3.28 -2.60 31.58
N MET A 123 3.52 -3.72 32.28
CA MET A 123 4.13 -4.92 31.68
C MET A 123 3.22 -5.57 30.64
N VAL A 124 1.93 -5.72 30.95
CA VAL A 124 0.94 -6.27 30.03
C VAL A 124 0.72 -5.32 28.85
N GLY A 125 0.60 -4.01 29.12
CA GLY A 125 0.44 -2.99 28.08
C GLY A 125 1.64 -2.93 27.14
N ALA A 126 2.87 -3.01 27.66
CA ALA A 126 4.08 -3.05 26.86
C ALA A 126 4.16 -4.34 26.02
N ALA A 127 3.87 -5.51 26.63
CA ALA A 127 3.89 -6.79 25.94
C ALA A 127 2.79 -6.94 24.89
N LYS A 128 1.62 -6.33 25.12
CA LYS A 128 0.49 -6.34 24.18
C LYS A 128 0.47 -5.15 23.23
N GLY A 129 1.31 -4.15 23.46
CA GLY A 129 1.40 -2.94 22.63
C GLY A 129 1.77 -3.24 21.18
N GLU A 130 2.54 -4.30 20.93
CA GLU A 130 2.89 -4.72 19.57
C GLU A 130 1.69 -5.18 18.73
N PHE A 131 0.61 -5.63 19.38
CA PHE A 131 -0.64 -6.01 18.72
C PHE A 131 -1.57 -4.82 18.44
N ILE A 132 -1.18 -3.60 18.83
CA ILE A 132 -1.94 -2.40 18.48
C ILE A 132 -1.66 -2.08 17.01
N GLU A 133 -2.67 -2.27 16.17
CA GLU A 133 -2.67 -1.78 14.79
C GLU A 133 -2.89 -0.28 14.80
N LEU A 134 -1.80 0.50 14.84
CA LEU A 134 -1.85 1.96 14.71
C LEU A 134 -2.44 2.40 13.36
N SER A 135 -2.41 1.54 12.35
CA SER A 135 -3.07 1.72 11.05
C SER A 135 -4.60 1.79 11.18
N ALA A 136 -5.20 1.03 12.10
CA ALA A 136 -6.64 1.06 12.36
C ALA A 136 -7.09 2.30 13.16
N LEU A 137 -6.15 2.99 13.82
CA LEU A 137 -6.42 4.19 14.63
C LEU A 137 -6.35 5.51 13.85
N GLY A 138 -6.14 5.45 12.52
CA GLY A 138 -6.33 6.57 11.60
C GLY A 138 -5.24 7.65 11.70
N GLY A 139 -4.27 7.59 10.79
CA GLY A 139 -3.58 8.73 10.15
C GLY A 139 -2.85 9.81 10.97
N VAL A 140 -2.94 9.83 12.31
CA VAL A 140 -2.40 10.94 13.13
C VAL A 140 -1.06 10.57 13.79
N PHE A 141 -0.77 9.29 14.00
CA PHE A 141 0.42 8.84 14.75
C PHE A 141 1.22 7.71 14.11
N GLY A 142 0.83 7.23 12.94
CA GLY A 142 1.70 6.38 12.13
C GLY A 142 2.57 7.28 11.26
N GLU A 143 3.89 7.14 11.32
CA GLU A 143 4.63 7.18 10.06
C GLU A 143 3.86 6.23 9.15
N ALA A 144 3.21 6.78 8.12
CA ALA A 144 2.75 5.93 7.05
C ALA A 144 3.99 5.11 6.70
N GLU A 145 3.94 3.78 6.85
CA GLU A 145 4.55 2.97 5.82
C GLU A 145 3.90 3.50 4.56
N GLU A 146 4.59 4.47 3.95
CA GLU A 146 4.29 4.96 2.64
C GLU A 146 4.35 3.67 1.84
N TYR A 147 3.19 3.10 1.56
CA TYR A 147 3.06 1.94 0.69
C TYR A 147 3.52 2.47 -0.65
N ARG A 148 4.84 2.51 -0.82
CA ARG A 148 5.48 3.10 -1.98
C ARG A 148 5.17 2.13 -3.07
N ASP A 149 4.24 2.56 -3.90
CA ASP A 149 3.73 1.81 -5.02
C ASP A 149 4.83 1.68 -6.08
N TYR A 150 5.81 0.82 -5.80
CA TYR A 150 7.02 0.69 -6.59
C TYR A 150 6.76 -0.17 -7.82
N LYS A 151 7.10 0.37 -9.01
CA LYS A 151 7.02 -0.33 -10.30
C LYS A 151 8.41 -0.59 -10.83
N ILE A 152 8.90 -1.81 -10.69
CA ILE A 152 10.26 -2.20 -11.05
C ILE A 152 10.28 -2.59 -12.54
N LEU A 153 11.01 -1.85 -13.37
CA LEU A 153 11.06 -2.12 -14.80
C LEU A 153 12.12 -3.17 -15.17
N ASP A 154 11.72 -4.13 -16.01
CA ASP A 154 12.59 -5.07 -16.70
C ASP A 154 13.13 -4.51 -18.03
N THR A 155 14.28 -5.02 -18.47
CA THR A 155 14.89 -4.76 -19.78
C THR A 155 13.89 -4.99 -20.93
N SER A 156 13.10 -6.05 -20.86
CA SER A 156 12.14 -6.42 -21.92
C SER A 156 11.05 -5.36 -22.15
N VAL A 157 10.54 -4.75 -21.07
CA VAL A 157 9.51 -3.72 -21.15
C VAL A 157 10.08 -2.37 -21.57
N ILE A 158 11.30 -2.06 -21.16
CA ILE A 158 12.02 -0.84 -21.54
C ILE A 158 12.30 -0.81 -23.05
N ILE A 159 12.79 -1.92 -23.62
CA ILE A 159 13.10 -2.01 -25.06
C ILE A 159 11.84 -1.89 -25.92
N ASP A 160 10.74 -2.48 -25.47
CA ASP A 160 9.45 -2.42 -26.15
C ASP A 160 8.89 -0.99 -26.21
N GLY A 161 9.09 -0.21 -25.15
CA GLY A 161 8.85 1.23 -25.10
C GLY A 161 7.39 1.65 -24.87
N ARG A 162 6.41 0.75 -25.07
CA ARG A 162 4.98 1.02 -24.82
C ARG A 162 4.70 1.42 -23.36
N ILE A 163 5.57 1.05 -22.44
CA ILE A 163 5.47 1.44 -21.02
C ILE A 163 5.51 2.96 -20.82
N ALA A 164 6.25 3.70 -21.65
CA ALA A 164 6.29 5.15 -21.56
C ALA A 164 4.93 5.75 -21.90
N ASP A 165 4.26 5.23 -22.93
CA ASP A 165 2.93 5.70 -23.34
C ASP A 165 1.88 5.32 -22.27
N VAL A 166 1.94 4.10 -21.72
CA VAL A 166 1.07 3.68 -20.61
C VAL A 166 1.28 4.55 -19.37
N ALA A 167 2.52 4.89 -19.04
CA ALA A 167 2.82 5.78 -17.91
C ALA A 167 2.31 7.20 -18.15
N GLU A 168 2.44 7.74 -19.37
CA GLU A 168 1.91 9.06 -19.76
C GLU A 168 0.37 9.14 -19.64
N THR A 169 -0.35 8.03 -19.86
CA THR A 169 -1.82 8.00 -19.70
C THR A 169 -2.30 7.99 -18.24
N GLY A 170 -1.40 7.80 -17.27
CA GLY A 170 -1.75 7.70 -15.85
C GLY A 170 -2.23 6.30 -15.39
N PHE A 171 -2.18 5.29 -16.26
CA PHE A 171 -2.48 3.90 -15.89
C PHE A 171 -1.39 3.26 -15.03
N LEU A 172 -0.15 3.73 -15.15
CA LEU A 172 0.96 3.31 -14.29
C LEU A 172 1.20 4.36 -13.20
N THR A 173 0.75 4.07 -11.99
CA THR A 173 0.93 4.93 -10.81
C THR A 173 2.14 4.52 -9.97
N GLY A 174 2.57 5.44 -9.12
CA GLY A 174 3.62 5.24 -8.14
C GLY A 174 5.02 5.53 -8.68
N THR A 175 6.03 5.10 -7.92
CA THR A 175 7.44 5.36 -8.25
C THR A 175 7.96 4.27 -9.18
N ILE A 176 8.40 4.67 -10.36
CA ILE A 176 9.04 3.78 -11.33
C ILE A 176 10.50 3.55 -10.90
N VAL A 177 10.82 2.32 -10.57
CA VAL A 177 12.17 1.90 -10.14
C VAL A 177 12.92 1.31 -11.32
N ILE A 178 14.09 1.89 -11.60
CA ILE A 178 15.03 1.39 -12.61
C ILE A 178 16.27 0.85 -11.88
N PRO A 179 16.47 -0.48 -11.80
CA PRO A 179 17.63 -1.03 -11.14
C PRO A 179 18.92 -0.79 -11.94
N GLN A 180 20.03 -0.58 -11.23
CA GLN A 180 21.34 -0.38 -11.87
C GLN A 180 21.77 -1.58 -12.72
N PHE A 181 21.42 -2.81 -12.33
CA PHE A 181 21.74 -4.00 -13.12
C PHE A 181 20.97 -4.08 -14.44
N ILE A 182 19.78 -3.48 -14.55
CA ILE A 182 19.02 -3.36 -15.80
C ILE A 182 19.69 -2.34 -16.74
N LEU A 183 20.20 -1.23 -16.20
CA LEU A 183 21.01 -0.28 -16.97
C LEU A 183 22.26 -0.95 -17.54
N ALA A 184 22.94 -1.76 -16.72
CA ALA A 184 24.13 -2.50 -17.16
C ALA A 184 23.79 -3.52 -18.25
N GLU A 185 22.68 -4.26 -18.13
CA GLU A 185 22.23 -5.19 -19.15
C GLU A 185 21.90 -4.48 -20.48
N LEU A 186 21.17 -3.37 -20.44
CA LEU A 186 20.86 -2.58 -21.63
C LEU A 186 22.11 -2.06 -22.34
N GLN A 187 23.13 -1.63 -21.59
CA GLN A 187 24.43 -1.24 -22.14
C GLN A 187 25.14 -2.41 -22.82
N GLN A 188 25.18 -3.58 -22.17
CA GLN A 188 25.76 -4.80 -22.77
C GLN A 188 25.04 -5.19 -24.07
N VAL A 189 23.70 -5.07 -24.11
CA VAL A 189 22.91 -5.32 -25.31
C VAL A 189 23.20 -4.27 -26.41
N ALA A 190 23.40 -3.00 -26.04
CA ALA A 190 23.75 -1.90 -26.94
C ALA A 190 25.15 -2.04 -27.55
N ASP A 191 26.08 -2.70 -26.86
CA ASP A 191 27.46 -2.96 -27.28
C ASP A 191 27.67 -4.32 -27.97
N SER A 192 26.60 -5.11 -28.12
CA SER A 192 26.62 -6.42 -28.75
C SER A 192 27.23 -6.40 -30.19
N PRO A 193 27.93 -7.44 -30.65
CA PRO A 193 28.37 -7.55 -32.04
C PRO A 193 27.22 -7.77 -33.04
N ASP A 194 26.05 -8.17 -32.56
CA ASP A 194 24.82 -8.32 -33.36
C ASP A 194 24.11 -6.97 -33.55
N SER A 195 23.90 -6.56 -34.81
CA SER A 195 23.28 -5.27 -35.15
C SER A 195 21.85 -5.11 -34.65
N SER A 196 21.05 -6.18 -34.67
CA SER A 196 19.67 -6.16 -34.18
C SER A 196 19.64 -6.00 -32.65
N LYS A 197 20.53 -6.70 -31.93
CA LYS A 197 20.68 -6.52 -30.48
C LYS A 197 21.14 -5.10 -30.14
N ARG A 198 22.15 -4.56 -30.83
CA ARG A 198 22.60 -3.17 -30.61
C ARG A 198 21.50 -2.15 -30.79
N GLN A 199 20.73 -2.26 -31.86
CA GLN A 199 19.63 -1.33 -32.15
C GLN A 199 18.56 -1.38 -31.03
N ARG A 200 18.25 -2.57 -30.53
CA ARG A 200 17.32 -2.74 -29.39
C ARG A 200 17.88 -2.16 -28.09
N GLY A 201 19.15 -2.39 -27.78
CA GLY A 201 19.79 -1.82 -26.59
C GLY A 201 19.82 -0.29 -26.61
N ARG A 202 20.22 0.30 -27.75
CA ARG A 202 20.17 1.76 -27.94
C ARG A 202 18.76 2.32 -27.79
N ARG A 203 17.77 1.68 -28.42
CA ARG A 203 16.36 2.05 -28.25
C ARG A 203 15.93 2.01 -26.79
N GLY A 204 16.31 0.98 -26.04
CA GLY A 204 15.99 0.89 -24.61
C GLY A 204 16.61 2.05 -23.80
N LEU A 205 17.88 2.38 -24.06
CA LEU A 205 18.54 3.53 -23.42
C LEU A 205 17.86 4.86 -23.78
N ASP A 206 17.44 5.05 -25.04
CA ASP A 206 16.69 6.23 -25.48
C ASP A 206 15.32 6.33 -24.78
N MET A 207 14.63 5.20 -24.59
CA MET A 207 13.35 5.14 -23.86
C MET A 207 13.51 5.49 -22.38
N LEU A 208 14.60 5.06 -21.73
CA LEU A 208 14.88 5.46 -20.35
C LEU A 208 15.14 6.96 -20.23
N GLN A 209 15.80 7.57 -21.21
CA GLN A 209 15.95 9.02 -21.25
C GLN A 209 14.61 9.73 -21.44
N LYS A 210 13.74 9.21 -22.32
CA LYS A 210 12.37 9.74 -22.51
C LYS A 210 11.59 9.70 -21.19
N LEU A 211 11.58 8.55 -20.51
CA LEU A 211 10.92 8.37 -19.22
C LEU A 211 11.46 9.37 -18.19
N ARG A 212 12.79 9.46 -18.02
CA ARG A 212 13.43 10.35 -17.04
C ARG A 212 13.16 11.83 -17.29
N ASN A 213 13.01 12.24 -18.54
CA ASN A 213 12.72 13.63 -18.89
C ASN A 213 11.23 13.99 -18.74
N ASN A 214 10.38 13.02 -18.38
CA ASN A 214 8.97 13.26 -18.13
C ASN A 214 8.74 13.67 -16.68
N ASN A 215 8.49 14.96 -16.45
CA ASN A 215 8.26 15.53 -15.11
C ASN A 215 6.96 15.02 -14.44
N ALA A 216 6.07 14.34 -15.16
CA ALA A 216 4.86 13.75 -14.60
C ALA A 216 5.13 12.38 -13.94
N LEU A 217 6.29 11.76 -14.18
CA LEU A 217 6.65 10.45 -13.65
C LEU A 217 7.66 10.60 -12.52
N ASP A 218 7.43 9.89 -11.42
CA ASP A 218 8.43 9.73 -10.37
C ASP A 218 9.32 8.54 -10.71
N ILE A 219 10.60 8.81 -10.97
CA ILE A 219 11.57 7.81 -11.41
C ILE A 219 12.73 7.76 -10.43
N GLN A 220 12.97 6.56 -9.89
CA GLN A 220 14.05 6.29 -8.97
C GLN A 220 15.02 5.27 -9.57
N ILE A 221 16.31 5.61 -9.63
CA ILE A 221 17.36 4.64 -9.95
C ILE A 221 17.86 4.05 -8.64
N VAL A 222 17.87 2.72 -8.55
CA VAL A 222 18.26 1.98 -7.34
C VAL A 222 19.54 1.20 -7.60
N GLU A 223 20.53 1.37 -6.71
CA GLU A 223 21.87 0.78 -6.84
C GLU A 223 21.98 -0.63 -6.22
N ASN A 224 20.89 -1.17 -5.66
CA ASN A 224 20.85 -2.54 -5.13
C ASN A 224 21.28 -3.55 -6.22
N ASP A 225 22.27 -4.36 -5.90
CA ASP A 225 22.70 -5.50 -6.69
C ASP A 225 22.77 -6.74 -5.80
N TYR A 226 22.58 -7.90 -6.41
CA TYR A 226 22.61 -9.20 -5.75
C TYR A 226 23.75 -10.04 -6.35
N PRO A 227 25.00 -9.88 -5.89
CA PRO A 227 26.16 -10.56 -6.50
C PRO A 227 26.11 -12.08 -6.44
N LYS A 228 25.32 -12.63 -5.49
CA LYS A 228 25.11 -14.07 -5.33
C LYS A 228 24.15 -14.65 -6.38
N VAL A 229 23.38 -13.79 -7.05
CA VAL A 229 22.39 -14.14 -8.06
C VAL A 229 22.94 -13.76 -9.43
N LYS A 230 23.06 -14.74 -10.33
CA LYS A 230 23.63 -14.49 -11.67
C LYS A 230 22.58 -14.02 -12.67
N GLU A 231 21.37 -14.56 -12.58
CA GLU A 231 20.29 -14.28 -13.52
C GLU A 231 19.62 -12.96 -13.19
N VAL A 232 19.46 -12.08 -14.19
CA VAL A 232 18.84 -10.76 -14.03
C VAL A 232 17.39 -10.88 -13.56
N ASP A 233 16.66 -11.85 -14.11
CA ASP A 233 15.29 -12.21 -13.75
C ASP A 233 15.13 -12.47 -12.25
N LEU A 234 16.06 -13.23 -11.67
CA LEU A 234 16.04 -13.51 -10.22
C LEU A 234 16.39 -12.26 -9.40
N LYS A 235 17.28 -11.38 -9.90
CA LYS A 235 17.57 -10.10 -9.23
C LYS A 235 16.33 -9.19 -9.18
N LEU A 236 15.51 -9.18 -10.23
CA LEU A 236 14.25 -8.44 -10.25
C LEU A 236 13.27 -8.96 -9.18
N ILE A 237 13.18 -10.28 -9.02
CA ILE A 237 12.32 -10.91 -8.01
C ILE A 237 12.81 -10.56 -6.60
N GLU A 238 14.10 -10.71 -6.32
CA GLU A 238 14.67 -10.36 -5.01
C GLU A 238 14.46 -8.88 -4.68
N LEU A 239 14.63 -7.99 -5.66
CA LEU A 239 14.33 -6.56 -5.49
C LEU A 239 12.85 -6.29 -5.24
N GLY A 240 11.96 -7.00 -5.94
CA GLY A 240 10.52 -6.92 -5.72
C GLY A 240 10.12 -7.34 -4.30
N GLN A 241 10.74 -8.39 -3.76
CA GLN A 241 10.52 -8.83 -2.39
C GLN A 241 11.05 -7.82 -1.36
N GLU A 242 12.25 -7.29 -1.58
CA GLU A 242 12.88 -6.34 -0.66
C GLU A 242 12.11 -5.02 -0.58
N LEU A 243 11.66 -4.49 -1.72
CA LEU A 243 10.96 -3.21 -1.80
C LEU A 243 9.44 -3.33 -1.63
N GLY A 244 8.89 -4.54 -1.58
CA GLY A 244 7.43 -4.76 -1.68
C GLY A 244 6.85 -4.24 -3.00
N GLY A 245 7.67 -4.23 -4.07
CA GLY A 245 7.35 -3.66 -5.36
C GLY A 245 6.72 -4.65 -6.35
N VAL A 246 6.12 -4.11 -7.40
CA VAL A 246 5.52 -4.86 -8.50
C VAL A 246 6.48 -4.86 -9.69
N VAL A 247 6.81 -6.04 -10.21
CA VAL A 247 7.68 -6.18 -11.38
C VAL A 247 6.88 -5.90 -12.65
N VAL A 248 7.39 -5.06 -13.55
CA VAL A 248 6.79 -4.77 -14.84
C VAL A 248 7.65 -5.43 -15.92
N THR A 249 7.09 -6.36 -16.67
CA THR A 249 7.82 -7.15 -17.68
C THR A 249 6.96 -7.47 -18.89
N ASN A 250 7.59 -7.88 -19.98
CA ASN A 250 6.93 -8.51 -21.12
C ASN A 250 7.16 -10.03 -21.16
N ASP A 251 8.00 -10.59 -20.28
CA ASP A 251 8.33 -12.01 -20.25
C ASP A 251 7.29 -12.83 -19.45
N PHE A 252 6.64 -13.76 -20.15
CA PHE A 252 5.63 -14.64 -19.55
C PHE A 252 6.21 -15.67 -18.57
N ASN A 253 7.47 -16.05 -18.72
CA ASN A 253 8.14 -16.96 -17.78
C ASN A 253 8.45 -16.23 -16.47
N LEU A 254 8.89 -14.97 -16.55
CA LEU A 254 9.14 -14.15 -15.36
C LEU A 254 7.87 -13.95 -14.54
N ASN A 255 6.70 -13.76 -15.19
CA ASN A 255 5.40 -13.74 -14.51
C ASN A 255 5.21 -14.96 -13.60
N LYS A 256 5.31 -16.18 -14.17
CA LYS A 256 5.07 -17.44 -13.44
C LYS A 256 6.03 -17.65 -12.28
N VAL A 257 7.31 -17.34 -12.48
CA VAL A 257 8.33 -17.53 -11.45
C VAL A 257 8.15 -16.51 -10.31
N SER A 258 7.78 -15.28 -10.63
CA SER A 258 7.54 -14.21 -9.66
C SER A 258 6.32 -14.49 -8.78
N GLU A 259 5.22 -14.97 -9.36
CA GLU A 259 4.00 -15.34 -8.62
C GLU A 259 4.28 -16.46 -7.59
N LEU A 260 5.06 -17.48 -7.97
CA LEU A 260 5.49 -18.55 -7.04
C LEU A 260 6.34 -18.03 -5.88
N ARG A 261 6.99 -16.87 -6.06
CA ARG A 261 7.83 -16.19 -5.07
C ARG A 261 7.09 -15.08 -4.33
N GLY A 262 5.77 -14.94 -4.55
CA GLY A 262 4.94 -13.93 -3.89
C GLY A 262 5.20 -12.50 -4.37
N VAL A 263 5.82 -12.30 -5.54
CA VAL A 263 6.04 -10.98 -6.14
C VAL A 263 4.97 -10.75 -7.20
N SER A 264 4.26 -9.63 -7.10
CA SER A 264 3.25 -9.24 -8.07
C SER A 264 3.89 -8.81 -9.38
N VAL A 265 3.23 -9.11 -10.50
CA VAL A 265 3.73 -8.77 -11.84
C VAL A 265 2.68 -8.05 -12.67
N LEU A 266 3.10 -7.01 -13.38
CA LEU A 266 2.31 -6.33 -14.42
C LEU A 266 2.92 -6.64 -15.78
N ASN A 267 2.17 -7.34 -16.61
CA ASN A 267 2.61 -7.68 -17.95
C ASN A 267 1.94 -6.79 -19.00
N ILE A 268 2.75 -6.04 -19.76
CA ILE A 268 2.22 -5.08 -20.75
C ILE A 268 1.58 -5.80 -21.95
N ASN A 269 2.01 -7.01 -22.28
CA ASN A 269 1.32 -7.82 -23.30
C ASN A 269 -0.06 -8.30 -22.82
N GLU A 270 -0.20 -8.63 -21.53
CA GLU A 270 -1.50 -8.98 -20.96
C GLU A 270 -2.44 -7.77 -20.94
N LEU A 271 -1.92 -6.59 -20.56
CA LEU A 271 -2.67 -5.33 -20.63
C LEU A 271 -3.14 -5.05 -22.07
N ALA A 272 -2.25 -5.16 -23.06
CA ALA A 272 -2.60 -4.95 -24.45
C ALA A 272 -3.68 -5.93 -24.95
N ASN A 273 -3.62 -7.19 -24.51
CA ASN A 273 -4.66 -8.18 -24.85
C ASN A 273 -5.99 -7.89 -24.16
N ALA A 274 -5.98 -7.40 -22.92
CA ALA A 274 -7.18 -7.02 -22.18
C ALA A 274 -7.89 -5.80 -22.78
N LEU A 275 -7.14 -4.93 -23.45
CA LEU A 275 -7.67 -3.75 -24.14
C LEU A 275 -8.18 -4.04 -25.56
N LYS A 276 -8.11 -5.29 -26.04
CA LYS A 276 -8.67 -5.64 -27.36
C LYS A 276 -10.20 -5.43 -27.35
N PRO A 277 -10.77 -4.85 -28.43
CA PRO A 277 -12.21 -4.63 -28.50
C PRO A 277 -13.01 -5.90 -28.23
N VAL A 278 -13.95 -5.81 -27.29
CA VAL A 278 -14.91 -6.89 -27.05
C VAL A 278 -16.06 -6.68 -28.02
N VAL A 279 -16.16 -7.53 -29.04
CA VAL A 279 -17.37 -7.62 -29.86
C VAL A 279 -18.41 -8.50 -29.18
N LEU A 280 -19.64 -8.00 -29.06
CA LEU A 280 -20.77 -8.74 -28.53
C LEU A 280 -21.74 -9.14 -29.65
N PRO A 281 -22.43 -10.29 -29.54
CA PRO A 281 -23.57 -10.60 -30.40
C PRO A 281 -24.59 -9.46 -30.38
N GLY A 282 -25.04 -9.03 -31.56
CA GLY A 282 -25.98 -7.92 -31.76
C GLY A 282 -25.31 -6.57 -32.05
N GLU A 283 -24.01 -6.41 -31.83
CA GLU A 283 -23.32 -5.16 -32.16
C GLU A 283 -23.12 -4.99 -33.67
N ALA A 284 -23.28 -3.75 -34.14
CA ALA A 284 -22.92 -3.37 -35.50
C ALA A 284 -21.39 -3.17 -35.59
N MET A 285 -20.78 -3.69 -36.65
CA MET A 285 -19.37 -3.45 -36.94
C MET A 285 -19.14 -3.34 -38.45
N ARG A 286 -18.08 -2.64 -38.83
CA ARG A 286 -17.71 -2.41 -40.23
C ARG A 286 -16.49 -3.24 -40.58
N VAL A 287 -16.57 -4.05 -41.64
CA VAL A 287 -15.48 -4.94 -42.05
C VAL A 287 -15.22 -4.89 -43.55
N PHE A 288 -13.95 -5.04 -43.95
CA PHE A 288 -13.56 -5.13 -45.35
C PHE A 288 -13.50 -6.60 -45.79
N ILE A 289 -14.35 -6.99 -46.75
CA ILE A 289 -14.46 -8.39 -47.18
C ILE A 289 -13.31 -8.71 -48.13
N LEU A 290 -12.41 -9.60 -47.72
CA LEU A 290 -11.17 -9.91 -48.44
C LEU A 290 -11.33 -11.08 -49.41
N LYS A 291 -12.03 -12.13 -49.00
CA LYS A 291 -12.17 -13.38 -49.77
C LYS A 291 -13.49 -14.08 -49.54
N GLU A 292 -13.80 -15.05 -50.40
CA GLU A 292 -14.96 -15.94 -50.24
C GLU A 292 -14.77 -16.88 -49.03
N GLY A 293 -15.86 -17.12 -48.28
CA GLY A 293 -15.89 -18.02 -47.15
C GLY A 293 -16.01 -19.49 -47.55
N LYS A 294 -16.10 -20.36 -46.53
CA LYS A 294 -16.18 -21.81 -46.75
C LYS A 294 -17.57 -22.22 -47.23
N GLU A 295 -18.63 -21.57 -46.73
CA GLU A 295 -20.00 -21.85 -47.15
C GLU A 295 -20.46 -20.92 -48.29
N TYR A 296 -21.49 -21.37 -49.00
CA TYR A 296 -22.05 -20.64 -50.14
C TYR A 296 -22.56 -19.25 -49.68
N ASN A 297 -22.19 -18.21 -50.44
CA ASN A 297 -22.47 -16.80 -50.15
C ASN A 297 -21.77 -16.15 -48.95
N GLN A 298 -20.84 -16.83 -48.27
CA GLN A 298 -20.05 -16.20 -47.21
C GLN A 298 -18.90 -15.33 -47.74
N GLY A 299 -18.60 -14.28 -47.00
CA GLY A 299 -17.36 -13.50 -47.12
C GLY A 299 -16.51 -13.64 -45.86
N VAL A 300 -15.19 -13.48 -45.99
CA VAL A 300 -14.25 -13.47 -44.86
C VAL A 300 -13.51 -12.15 -44.83
N ALA A 301 -13.49 -11.54 -43.66
CA ALA A 301 -12.70 -10.38 -43.31
C ALA A 301 -11.76 -10.71 -42.15
N TYR A 302 -10.75 -9.87 -41.93
CA TYR A 302 -9.91 -9.93 -40.74
C TYR A 302 -9.94 -8.55 -40.08
N LEU A 303 -10.00 -8.54 -38.76
CA LEU A 303 -9.75 -7.34 -37.97
C LEU A 303 -8.25 -7.05 -37.92
N ASP A 304 -7.89 -5.84 -37.46
CA ASP A 304 -6.50 -5.39 -37.32
C ASP A 304 -5.68 -6.29 -36.38
N ASP A 305 -6.35 -6.97 -35.44
CA ASP A 305 -5.74 -7.90 -34.50
C ASP A 305 -5.62 -9.35 -35.04
N GLY A 306 -6.04 -9.58 -36.29
CA GLY A 306 -6.03 -10.88 -36.96
C GLY A 306 -7.25 -11.76 -36.68
N THR A 307 -8.24 -11.28 -35.91
CA THR A 307 -9.49 -12.01 -35.67
C THR A 307 -10.25 -12.23 -36.99
N MET A 308 -10.59 -13.49 -37.29
CA MET A 308 -11.31 -13.83 -38.50
C MET A 308 -12.80 -13.51 -38.33
N VAL A 309 -13.36 -12.73 -39.26
CA VAL A 309 -14.78 -12.38 -39.32
C VAL A 309 -15.40 -13.07 -40.52
N VAL A 310 -16.33 -13.98 -40.28
CA VAL A 310 -17.11 -14.66 -41.32
C VAL A 310 -18.47 -13.99 -41.43
N VAL A 311 -18.79 -13.48 -42.62
CA VAL A 311 -20.00 -12.71 -42.87
C VAL A 311 -20.91 -13.46 -43.83
N ASP A 312 -22.12 -13.77 -43.39
CA ASP A 312 -23.15 -14.39 -44.22
C ASP A 312 -23.67 -13.40 -45.28
N ASN A 313 -23.93 -13.94 -46.47
CA ASN A 313 -24.40 -13.22 -47.65
C ASN A 313 -23.48 -12.11 -48.19
N ALA A 314 -22.21 -12.07 -47.77
CA ALA A 314 -21.25 -11.03 -48.13
C ALA A 314 -20.38 -11.35 -49.37
N ARG A 315 -20.59 -12.48 -50.05
CA ARG A 315 -19.82 -12.86 -51.25
C ARG A 315 -19.81 -11.80 -52.34
N LYS A 316 -20.94 -11.11 -52.56
CA LYS A 316 -21.05 -10.04 -53.58
C LYS A 316 -20.31 -8.76 -53.21
N LEU A 317 -19.84 -8.66 -51.97
CA LEU A 317 -19.14 -7.49 -51.42
C LEU A 317 -17.64 -7.75 -51.25
N ILE A 318 -17.09 -8.82 -51.84
CA ILE A 318 -15.64 -9.05 -51.87
C ILE A 318 -14.93 -7.84 -52.51
N GLY A 319 -13.89 -7.35 -51.84
CA GLY A 319 -13.15 -6.15 -52.21
C GLY A 319 -13.83 -4.83 -51.77
N LYS A 320 -14.90 -4.90 -50.97
CA LYS A 320 -15.62 -3.74 -50.44
C LYS A 320 -15.80 -3.83 -48.92
N THR A 321 -16.07 -2.68 -48.32
CA THR A 321 -16.44 -2.56 -46.92
C THR A 321 -17.94 -2.81 -46.76
N ALA A 322 -18.32 -3.61 -45.76
CA ALA A 322 -19.70 -3.93 -45.42
C ALA A 322 -19.97 -3.63 -43.94
N ASP A 323 -21.15 -3.08 -43.65
CA ASP A 323 -21.69 -2.99 -42.29
C ASP A 323 -22.38 -4.30 -41.95
N ILE A 324 -22.05 -4.88 -40.79
CA ILE A 324 -22.50 -6.21 -40.37
C ILE A 324 -23.03 -6.16 -38.94
N ALA A 325 -24.01 -7.01 -38.63
CA ALA A 325 -24.42 -7.32 -37.27
C ALA A 325 -23.72 -8.60 -36.82
N VAL A 326 -23.04 -8.58 -35.67
CA VAL A 326 -22.43 -9.78 -35.08
C VAL A 326 -23.54 -10.74 -34.67
N THR A 327 -23.52 -11.97 -35.17
CA THR A 327 -24.49 -13.02 -34.80
C THR A 327 -23.96 -13.88 -33.67
N SER A 328 -22.69 -14.26 -33.71
CA SER A 328 -22.06 -15.06 -32.66
C SER A 328 -20.55 -14.88 -32.66
N VAL A 329 -19.93 -15.17 -31.51
CA VAL A 329 -18.48 -15.16 -31.35
C VAL A 329 -18.07 -16.54 -30.87
N LEU A 330 -17.21 -17.21 -31.64
CA LEU A 330 -16.71 -18.54 -31.35
C LEU A 330 -15.22 -18.46 -31.01
N GLN A 331 -14.83 -19.04 -29.89
CA GLN A 331 -13.42 -19.22 -29.55
C GLN A 331 -12.93 -20.54 -30.16
N THR A 332 -11.88 -20.50 -30.98
CA THR A 332 -11.24 -21.68 -31.56
C THR A 332 -9.81 -21.84 -31.05
N THR A 333 -9.17 -22.99 -31.34
CA THR A 333 -7.76 -23.23 -31.01
C THR A 333 -6.79 -22.28 -31.72
N ALA A 334 -7.20 -21.70 -32.84
CA ALA A 334 -6.41 -20.73 -33.61
C ALA A 334 -6.69 -19.26 -33.21
N GLY A 335 -7.63 -19.02 -32.30
CA GLY A 335 -8.03 -17.68 -31.86
C GLY A 335 -9.55 -17.47 -31.88
N LYS A 336 -9.95 -16.21 -31.72
CA LYS A 336 -11.35 -15.78 -31.78
C LYS A 336 -11.82 -15.74 -33.24
N MET A 337 -13.04 -16.20 -33.49
CA MET A 337 -13.73 -16.11 -34.77
C MET A 337 -15.08 -15.41 -34.55
N ILE A 338 -15.38 -14.43 -35.37
CA ILE A 338 -16.62 -13.65 -35.29
C ILE A 338 -17.50 -14.05 -36.47
N PHE A 339 -18.76 -14.35 -36.21
CA PHE A 339 -19.75 -14.56 -37.24
C PHE A 339 -20.69 -13.37 -37.26
N GLY A 340 -21.01 -12.91 -38.46
CA GLY A 340 -21.94 -11.81 -38.66
C GLY A 340 -22.78 -12.00 -39.89
N ARG A 341 -23.82 -11.19 -40.02
CA ARG A 341 -24.65 -11.07 -41.21
C ARG A 341 -24.65 -9.62 -41.67
N LEU A 342 -24.91 -9.38 -42.95
CA LEU A 342 -25.05 -8.00 -43.44
C LEU A 342 -26.09 -7.25 -42.60
N TRP A 343 -25.73 -6.03 -42.21
CA TRP A 343 -26.64 -5.13 -41.52
C TRP A 343 -27.73 -4.72 -42.51
N ASP A 344 -28.95 -5.18 -42.26
CA ASP A 344 -30.10 -4.86 -43.09
C ASP A 344 -30.84 -3.70 -42.42
N GLU A 345 -30.80 -2.50 -43.01
CA GLU A 345 -31.56 -1.33 -42.54
C GLU A 345 -33.08 -1.59 -42.49
N ASN A 346 -33.56 -2.66 -43.14
CA ASN A 346 -34.97 -3.06 -43.18
C ASN A 346 -35.37 -4.11 -42.12
N GLN A 347 -34.54 -4.42 -41.13
CA GLN A 347 -35.05 -5.10 -39.94
C GLN A 347 -35.80 -4.09 -39.09
N GLU A 348 -37.11 -4.01 -39.33
CA GLU A 348 -38.09 -3.58 -38.35
C GLU A 348 -37.69 -4.17 -37.00
N LEU A 349 -37.20 -3.29 -36.12
CA LEU A 349 -37.19 -3.53 -34.69
C LEU A 349 -38.59 -4.03 -34.31
N PRO A 350 -38.76 -5.06 -33.48
CA PRO A 350 -40.06 -5.29 -32.86
C PRO A 350 -40.42 -4.00 -32.11
N ASP A 351 -41.38 -3.26 -32.65
CA ASP A 351 -41.92 -1.96 -32.21
C ASP A 351 -41.07 -1.23 -31.17
N ALA A 352 -40.08 -0.46 -31.63
CA ALA A 352 -39.40 0.54 -30.81
C ALA A 352 -40.33 1.73 -30.44
N ASP A 353 -41.60 1.71 -30.86
CA ASP A 353 -42.64 2.66 -30.42
C ASP A 353 -43.32 2.27 -29.09
N ASN A 354 -43.00 1.11 -28.49
CA ASN A 354 -43.59 0.69 -27.20
C ASN A 354 -42.64 0.78 -25.98
N ILE A 355 -41.42 1.29 -26.14
CA ILE A 355 -40.45 1.39 -25.02
C ILE A 355 -40.34 2.83 -24.47
N HIS A 356 -40.89 3.83 -25.16
CA HIS A 356 -40.82 5.21 -24.68
C HIS A 356 -42.01 5.72 -23.84
N ASP A 357 -43.04 4.90 -23.56
CA ASP A 357 -44.19 5.35 -22.73
C ASP A 357 -44.57 4.43 -21.55
N THR A 358 -43.89 3.30 -21.32
CA THR A 358 -44.21 2.41 -20.19
C THR A 358 -43.69 2.89 -18.83
N ARG A 359 -42.78 3.88 -18.78
CA ARG A 359 -42.39 4.56 -17.53
C ARG A 359 -43.33 5.71 -17.15
N SER A 360 -43.93 6.39 -18.13
CA SER A 360 -44.87 7.51 -17.92
C SER A 360 -46.29 7.04 -17.64
N GLU A 361 -46.76 5.95 -18.26
CA GLU A 361 -48.08 5.38 -17.95
C GLU A 361 -48.14 4.74 -16.55
N ASN A 362 -47.09 4.02 -16.13
CA ASN A 362 -47.07 3.39 -14.81
C ASN A 362 -46.92 4.43 -13.68
N MET A 363 -46.19 5.53 -13.90
CA MET A 363 -46.15 6.65 -12.94
C MET A 363 -47.47 7.45 -12.90
N ARG A 364 -48.18 7.62 -14.03
CA ARG A 364 -49.50 8.26 -14.04
C ARG A 364 -50.60 7.39 -13.41
N LYS A 365 -50.56 6.07 -13.60
CA LYS A 365 -51.49 5.14 -12.94
C LYS A 365 -51.22 5.02 -11.44
N GLN A 366 -49.96 5.05 -10.99
CA GLN A 366 -49.63 5.13 -9.56
C GLN A 366 -49.98 6.50 -8.94
N ALA A 367 -49.76 7.62 -9.62
CA ALA A 367 -50.13 8.94 -9.10
C ALA A 367 -51.65 9.20 -9.09
N GLY A 368 -52.40 8.56 -10.00
CA GLY A 368 -53.87 8.60 -10.03
C GLY A 368 -54.53 7.80 -8.90
N ASN A 369 -54.01 6.61 -8.58
CA ASN A 369 -54.55 5.82 -7.46
C ASN A 369 -54.25 6.46 -6.09
N VAL A 370 -53.09 7.09 -5.89
CA VAL A 370 -52.78 7.77 -4.62
C VAL A 370 -53.71 8.96 -4.35
N ARG A 371 -54.14 9.70 -5.40
CA ARG A 371 -55.10 10.80 -5.23
C ARG A 371 -56.54 10.37 -4.97
N THR A 372 -56.89 9.12 -5.29
CA THR A 372 -58.27 8.63 -5.09
C THR A 372 -58.44 7.99 -3.71
N GLU A 373 -57.36 7.48 -3.11
CA GLU A 373 -57.39 6.95 -1.73
C GLU A 373 -57.33 8.05 -0.67
N THR A 374 -56.69 9.20 -0.91
CA THR A 374 -56.63 10.28 0.11
C THR A 374 -57.91 11.12 0.22
N VAL A 375 -58.88 10.98 -0.69
CA VAL A 375 -60.17 11.71 -0.63
C VAL A 375 -61.30 10.85 -0.03
N ALA A 376 -61.14 9.53 0.04
CA ALA A 376 -62.14 8.63 0.62
C ALA A 376 -62.03 8.45 2.15
N GLU A 377 -61.02 9.05 2.81
CA GLU A 377 -60.82 8.96 4.27
C GLU A 377 -61.08 10.28 5.02
N LYS A 378 -61.70 11.27 4.35
CA LYS A 378 -62.31 12.45 4.99
C LYS A 378 -63.66 12.75 4.36
N SER A 379 -64.66 11.95 4.68
CA SER A 379 -66.09 12.30 4.60
C SER A 379 -66.85 11.51 5.65
#